data_AF-A0A2S4V4W3-F1
#
_entry.id   AF-A0A2S4V4W3-F1
#
_cell.length_a   1.000
_cell.length_b   1.000
_cell.length_c   1.000
_cell.angle_alpha   90.00
_cell.angle_beta   90.00
_cell.angle_gamma   90.00
#
_symmetry.space_group_name_H-M   'P 1'
#
loop_
_entity.id
_entity.type
_entity.pdbx_description
1 polymer ?
#
loop_
_entity_poly.entity_id
_entity_poly.type
_entity_poly.pdbx_seq_one_letter_code
_entity_poly.pdbx_strand_id
1 'polypeptide(L)'
;MTKVTLASLIEVGLSPRSIFNLALGVNVGSAIWVSTVGGLIMYKHLPKPYFGQIQAKLLPEYFKMVAGLSALMLGIHFKLGSSLHGSCNGCRDSTYVIRYLLGTMTLSSLINLFYVGPKTTEIMFARHKLEASEGSKSDGKDTSDNMKSLNKQFSTFHAISSGLNMFGFLVPSIFLGLWTGEYGLF
;
A
#
# COMPACT_ATOMS: atom_id res chain seq x y z
N MET A 1 -29.91 4.83 -23.87
CA MET A 1 -29.59 4.27 -22.54
C MET A 1 -29.23 2.81 -22.70
N THR A 2 -28.06 2.39 -22.24
CA THR A 2 -27.67 0.98 -22.20
C THR A 2 -28.61 0.24 -21.25
N LYS A 3 -29.29 -0.81 -21.72
CA LYS A 3 -30.19 -1.59 -20.86
C LYS A 3 -29.34 -2.46 -19.92
N VAL A 4 -29.61 -2.39 -18.62
CA VAL A 4 -28.96 -3.26 -17.63
C VAL A 4 -29.55 -4.67 -17.77
N THR A 5 -28.73 -5.61 -18.23
CA THR A 5 -29.06 -7.03 -18.42
C THR A 5 -27.97 -7.91 -17.81
N LEU A 6 -28.24 -9.20 -17.60
CA LEU A 6 -27.22 -10.13 -17.11
C LEU A 6 -25.99 -10.18 -18.04
N ALA A 7 -26.24 -10.19 -19.36
CA ALA A 7 -25.17 -10.18 -20.36
C ALA A 7 -24.31 -8.91 -20.28
N SER A 8 -24.93 -7.74 -20.18
CA SER A 8 -24.19 -6.47 -20.05
C SER A 8 -23.41 -6.38 -18.74
N LEU A 9 -23.90 -6.98 -17.65
CA LEU A 9 -23.18 -7.03 -16.37
C LEU A 9 -21.94 -7.93 -16.44
N ILE A 10 -22.05 -9.09 -17.11
CA ILE A 10 -20.91 -9.98 -17.35
C ILE A 10 -19.87 -9.29 -18.23
N GLU A 11 -20.30 -8.64 -19.31
CA GLU A 11 -19.41 -7.90 -20.22
C GLU A 11 -18.66 -6.78 -19.51
N VAL A 12 -19.37 -5.96 -18.72
CA VAL A 12 -18.74 -4.89 -17.94
C VAL A 12 -17.80 -5.46 -16.89
N GLY A 13 -18.16 -6.57 -16.21
CA GLY A 13 -17.33 -7.22 -15.20
C GLY A 13 -16.01 -7.79 -15.73
N LEU A 14 -15.98 -8.20 -17.00
CA LEU A 14 -14.77 -8.70 -17.67
C LEU A 14 -13.99 -7.60 -18.40
N SER A 15 -14.52 -6.39 -18.48
CA SER A 15 -13.85 -5.30 -19.17
C SER A 15 -12.58 -4.87 -18.40
N PRO A 16 -11.45 -4.67 -19.09
CA PRO A 16 -10.22 -4.18 -18.47
C PRO A 16 -10.39 -2.85 -17.70
N ARG A 17 -11.31 -1.99 -18.15
CA ARG A 17 -11.65 -0.72 -17.48
C ARG A 17 -12.30 -0.95 -16.12
N SER A 18 -13.29 -1.83 -16.04
CA SER A 18 -13.93 -2.19 -14.77
C SER A 18 -12.97 -2.88 -13.82
N ILE A 19 -12.13 -3.79 -14.35
CA ILE A 19 -11.12 -4.49 -13.54
C ILE A 19 -10.13 -3.48 -12.95
N PHE A 20 -9.67 -2.50 -13.73
CA PHE A 20 -8.80 -1.44 -13.22
C PHE A 20 -9.49 -0.62 -12.13
N ASN A 21 -10.72 -0.16 -12.37
CA ASN A 21 -11.46 0.63 -11.38
C ASN A 21 -11.72 -0.14 -10.08
N LEU A 22 -12.06 -1.42 -10.19
CA LEU A 22 -12.24 -2.28 -9.02
C LEU A 22 -10.93 -2.47 -8.26
N ALA A 23 -9.83 -2.74 -8.96
CA ALA A 23 -8.49 -2.86 -8.37
C ALA A 23 -8.07 -1.55 -7.67
N LEU A 24 -8.34 -0.40 -8.28
CA LEU A 24 -8.07 0.91 -7.70
C LEU A 24 -8.88 1.16 -6.42
N GLY A 25 -10.18 0.86 -6.46
CA GLY A 25 -11.06 0.97 -5.29
C GLY A 25 -10.63 0.07 -4.13
N VAL A 26 -10.25 -1.18 -4.42
CA VAL A 26 -9.72 -2.11 -3.40
C VAL A 26 -8.39 -1.60 -2.85
N ASN A 27 -7.49 -1.07 -3.67
CA ASN A 27 -6.22 -0.49 -3.21
C ASN A 27 -6.43 0.70 -2.27
N VAL A 28 -7.21 1.70 -2.69
CA VAL A 28 -7.47 2.89 -1.87
C VAL A 28 -8.21 2.52 -0.58
N GLY A 29 -9.25 1.70 -0.69
CA GLY A 29 -10.06 1.28 0.47
C GLY A 29 -9.24 0.47 1.48
N SER A 30 -8.43 -0.47 1.00
CA SER A 30 -7.57 -1.28 1.89
C SER A 30 -6.48 -0.47 2.56
N ALA A 31 -5.87 0.50 1.87
CA ALA A 31 -4.86 1.38 2.43
C ALA A 31 -5.42 2.20 3.61
N ILE A 32 -6.57 2.84 3.38
CA ILE A 32 -7.27 3.62 4.40
C ILE A 32 -7.65 2.71 5.55
N TRP A 33 -8.26 1.56 5.27
CA TRP A 33 -8.73 0.67 6.33
C TRP A 33 -7.60 0.04 7.14
N VAL A 34 -6.62 -0.60 6.50
CA VAL A 34 -5.58 -1.38 7.17
C VAL A 34 -4.61 -0.48 7.94
N SER A 35 -4.06 0.55 7.29
CA SER A 35 -2.99 1.37 7.90
C SER A 35 -3.52 2.46 8.83
N THR A 36 -4.71 3.01 8.57
CA THR A 36 -5.27 4.09 9.40
C THR A 36 -6.27 3.56 10.41
N VAL A 37 -7.40 3.02 9.99
CA VAL A 37 -8.48 2.64 10.91
C VAL A 37 -8.09 1.42 11.76
N GLY A 38 -7.79 0.30 11.10
CA GLY A 38 -7.40 -0.95 11.75
C GLY A 38 -6.11 -0.81 12.55
N GLY A 39 -5.08 -0.21 11.95
CA GLY A 39 -3.80 0.06 12.60
C GLY A 39 -3.94 0.87 13.89
N LEU A 40 -4.65 2.01 13.86
CA LEU A 40 -4.82 2.86 15.03
C LEU A 40 -5.69 2.23 16.11
N ILE A 41 -6.77 1.54 15.72
CA ILE A 41 -7.62 0.83 16.69
C ILE A 41 -6.81 -0.26 17.40
N MET A 42 -6.08 -1.10 16.64
CA MET A 42 -5.27 -2.17 17.25
C MET A 42 -4.16 -1.61 18.12
N TYR A 43 -3.47 -0.55 17.70
CA TYR A 43 -2.41 0.07 18.50
C TYR A 43 -2.92 0.63 19.83
N LYS A 44 -4.12 1.21 19.84
CA LYS A 44 -4.72 1.82 21.04
C LYS A 44 -5.28 0.79 22.03
N HIS A 45 -5.75 -0.36 21.54
CA HIS A 45 -6.55 -1.29 22.35
C HIS A 45 -5.87 -2.65 22.59
N LEU A 46 -4.75 -2.96 21.93
CA LEU A 46 -3.99 -4.19 22.16
C LEU A 46 -2.69 -3.91 22.91
N PRO A 47 -2.24 -4.83 23.79
CA PRO A 47 -0.87 -4.79 24.30
C PRO A 47 0.13 -4.86 23.13
N LYS A 48 1.23 -4.09 23.21
CA LYS A 48 2.23 -3.95 22.13
C LYS A 48 2.69 -5.30 21.52
N PRO A 49 2.96 -6.37 22.31
CA PRO A 49 3.36 -7.65 21.74
C PRO A 49 2.29 -8.29 20.84
N TYR A 50 1.01 -8.21 21.23
CA TYR A 50 -0.10 -8.74 20.43
C TYR A 50 -0.34 -7.90 19.17
N PHE A 51 -0.29 -6.58 19.29
CA PHE A 51 -0.31 -5.68 18.13
C PHE A 51 0.75 -6.08 17.12
N GLY A 52 2.01 -6.22 17.57
CA GLY A 52 3.12 -6.59 16.69
C GLY A 52 2.95 -7.96 16.02
N GLN A 53 2.46 -8.96 16.76
CA GLN A 53 2.17 -10.29 16.19
C GLN A 53 1.11 -10.25 15.09
N ILE A 54 0.03 -9.49 15.29
CA ILE A 54 -1.00 -9.32 14.27
C ILE A 54 -0.44 -8.58 13.05
N GLN A 55 0.30 -7.48 13.26
CA GLN A 55 0.92 -6.72 12.16
C GLN A 55 1.89 -7.58 11.34
N ALA A 56 2.68 -8.45 11.99
CA ALA A 56 3.61 -9.36 11.33
C ALA A 56 2.94 -10.37 10.40
N LYS A 57 1.63 -10.65 10.58
CA LYS A 57 0.84 -11.51 9.69
C LYS A 57 -0.01 -10.72 8.70
N LEU A 58 -0.55 -9.58 9.14
CA LEU A 58 -1.45 -8.75 8.35
C LEU A 58 -0.72 -7.97 7.25
N LEU A 59 0.41 -7.32 7.58
CA LEU A 59 1.10 -6.42 6.65
C LEU A 59 1.67 -7.14 5.42
N PRO A 60 2.24 -8.36 5.50
CA PRO A 60 2.67 -9.08 4.31
C PRO A 60 1.52 -9.37 3.33
N GLU A 61 0.35 -9.79 3.83
CA GLU A 61 -0.81 -10.07 2.97
C GLU A 61 -1.38 -8.78 2.35
N TYR A 62 -1.42 -7.71 3.14
CA TYR A 62 -1.77 -6.38 2.65
C TYR A 62 -0.82 -5.94 1.51
N PHE A 63 0.50 -6.01 1.72
CA PHE A 63 1.48 -5.59 0.71
C PHE A 63 1.48 -6.47 -0.54
N LYS A 64 1.22 -7.78 -0.43
CA LYS A 64 0.99 -8.66 -1.59
C LYS A 64 -0.20 -8.19 -2.42
N MET A 65 -1.33 -7.93 -1.76
CA MET A 65 -2.55 -7.48 -2.42
C MET A 65 -2.32 -6.15 -3.13
N VAL A 66 -1.79 -5.13 -2.43
CA VAL A 66 -1.64 -3.80 -3.04
C VAL A 66 -0.56 -3.77 -4.12
N ALA A 67 0.51 -4.56 -4.00
CA ALA A 67 1.52 -4.72 -5.05
C ALA A 67 0.93 -5.41 -6.28
N GLY A 68 0.19 -6.51 -6.09
CA GLY A 68 -0.41 -7.28 -7.17
C GLY A 68 -1.46 -6.49 -7.95
N LEU A 69 -2.35 -5.78 -7.25
CA LEU A 69 -3.37 -4.93 -7.87
C LEU A 69 -2.74 -3.72 -8.57
N SER A 70 -1.70 -3.11 -8.00
CA SER A 70 -0.96 -2.03 -8.67
C SER A 70 -0.28 -2.50 -9.95
N ALA A 71 0.37 -3.67 -9.92
CA ALA A 71 0.99 -4.27 -11.09
C ALA A 71 -0.05 -4.65 -12.17
N LEU A 72 -1.21 -5.16 -11.77
CA LEU A 72 -2.33 -5.45 -12.66
C LEU A 72 -2.81 -4.18 -13.37
N MET A 73 -3.05 -3.11 -12.62
CA MET A 73 -3.46 -1.81 -13.17
C MET A 73 -2.40 -1.25 -14.14
N LEU A 74 -1.12 -1.35 -13.78
CA LEU A 74 -0.01 -0.96 -14.66
C LEU A 74 -0.01 -1.77 -15.97
N GLY A 75 -0.19 -3.09 -15.90
CA GLY A 75 -0.28 -3.96 -17.07
C GLY A 75 -1.48 -3.64 -17.98
N ILE A 76 -2.64 -3.40 -17.38
CA ILE A 76 -3.85 -2.95 -18.10
C ILE A 76 -3.57 -1.62 -18.82
N HIS A 77 -2.95 -0.67 -18.13
CA HIS A 77 -2.66 0.64 -18.69
C HIS A 77 -1.60 0.59 -19.81
N PHE A 78 -0.59 -0.27 -19.71
CA PHE A 78 0.35 -0.53 -20.81
C PHE A 78 -0.34 -1.14 -22.04
N LYS A 79 -1.25 -2.09 -21.83
CA LYS A 79 -1.96 -2.77 -22.94
C LYS A 79 -2.96 -1.86 -23.66
N LEU A 80 -3.65 -0.97 -22.94
CA LEU A 80 -4.71 -0.12 -23.50
C LEU A 80 -4.24 1.28 -23.88
N GLY A 81 -3.25 1.82 -23.17
CA GLY A 81 -2.81 3.21 -23.34
C GLY A 81 -2.11 3.51 -24.67
N SER A 82 -1.60 2.48 -25.39
CA SER A 82 -0.95 2.66 -26.69
C SER A 82 -1.93 2.78 -27.87
N SER A 83 -3.17 2.29 -27.75
CA SER A 83 -4.14 2.26 -28.86
C SER A 83 -5.10 3.45 -28.92
N LEU A 84 -5.05 4.36 -27.95
CA LEU A 84 -6.15 5.33 -27.73
C LEU A 84 -5.72 6.79 -27.60
N HIS A 85 -4.43 7.11 -27.72
CA HIS A 85 -3.93 8.50 -27.61
C HIS A 85 -3.87 9.19 -28.99
N GLY A 86 -5.04 9.46 -29.56
CA GLY A 86 -5.18 10.25 -30.80
C GLY A 86 -5.30 11.76 -30.60
N SER A 87 -5.36 12.27 -29.37
CA SER A 87 -5.61 13.68 -29.13
C SER A 87 -5.06 14.16 -27.80
N CYS A 88 -3.84 14.68 -27.81
CA CYS A 88 -3.47 15.74 -26.87
C CYS A 88 -2.49 16.70 -27.55
N ASN A 89 -3.04 17.75 -28.17
CA ASN A 89 -2.26 18.88 -28.66
C ASN A 89 -1.66 19.64 -27.46
N GLY A 90 -0.40 19.37 -27.12
CA GLY A 90 0.46 20.35 -26.44
C GLY A 90 0.68 20.22 -24.93
N CYS A 91 0.10 19.23 -24.22
CA CYS A 91 0.50 18.94 -22.84
C CYS A 91 1.42 17.71 -22.83
N ARG A 92 2.53 17.77 -22.10
CA ARG A 92 3.38 16.61 -21.79
C ARG A 92 2.48 15.42 -21.43
N ASP A 93 2.55 14.39 -22.26
CA ASP A 93 1.63 13.25 -22.37
C ASP A 93 1.24 12.66 -20.99
N SER A 94 -0.04 12.86 -20.60
CA SER A 94 -0.64 12.45 -19.32
C SER A 94 -0.48 10.95 -19.05
N THR A 95 -0.32 10.17 -20.10
CA THR A 95 -0.04 8.73 -20.07
C THR A 95 1.25 8.42 -19.30
N TYR A 96 2.29 9.25 -19.43
CA TYR A 96 3.53 9.03 -18.67
C TYR A 96 3.33 9.26 -17.18
N VAL A 97 2.57 10.29 -16.80
CA VAL A 97 2.29 10.60 -15.39
C VAL A 97 1.52 9.44 -14.74
N ILE A 98 0.49 8.91 -15.39
CA ILE A 98 -0.27 7.76 -14.90
C ILE A 98 0.64 6.54 -14.75
N ARG A 99 1.52 6.28 -15.73
CA ARG A 99 2.51 5.18 -15.64
C ARG A 99 3.48 5.38 -14.48
N TYR A 100 3.94 6.60 -14.23
CA TYR A 100 4.81 6.89 -13.10
C TYR A 100 4.09 6.63 -11.78
N LEU A 101 2.84 7.09 -11.62
CA LEU A 101 2.04 6.84 -10.41
C LEU A 101 1.81 5.34 -10.16
N LEU A 102 1.39 4.60 -11.20
CA LEU A 102 1.21 3.14 -11.11
C LEU A 102 2.54 2.41 -10.84
N GLY A 103 3.63 2.91 -11.42
CA GLY A 103 4.99 2.42 -11.19
C GLY A 103 5.46 2.62 -9.75
N THR A 104 5.27 3.81 -9.17
CA THR A 104 5.62 4.09 -7.78
C THR A 104 4.78 3.23 -6.83
N MET A 105 3.48 3.11 -7.08
CA MET A 105 2.60 2.25 -6.27
C MET A 105 3.10 0.81 -6.22
N THR A 106 3.43 0.27 -7.40
CA THR A 106 3.92 -1.11 -7.54
C THR A 106 5.26 -1.27 -6.83
N LEU A 107 6.24 -0.41 -7.16
CA LEU A 107 7.60 -0.55 -6.64
C LEU A 107 7.67 -0.31 -5.13
N SER A 108 7.01 0.72 -4.60
CA SER A 108 6.98 0.99 -3.17
C SER A 108 6.32 -0.13 -2.38
N SER A 109 5.25 -0.73 -2.92
CA SER A 109 4.59 -1.89 -2.29
C SER A 109 5.50 -3.13 -2.31
N LEU A 110 6.22 -3.38 -3.41
CA LEU A 110 7.16 -4.50 -3.52
C LEU A 110 8.36 -4.34 -2.58
N ILE A 111 8.91 -3.12 -2.46
CA ILE A 111 10.00 -2.81 -1.53
C ILE A 111 9.54 -3.08 -0.09
N ASN A 112 8.31 -2.68 0.26
CA ASN A 112 7.72 -2.99 1.56
C ASN A 112 7.51 -4.50 1.77
N LEU A 113 7.00 -5.19 0.75
CA LEU A 113 6.72 -6.63 0.82
C LEU A 113 7.98 -7.45 1.02
N PHE A 114 9.03 -7.19 0.24
CA PHE A 114 10.19 -8.08 0.16
C PHE A 114 11.37 -7.65 1.01
N TYR A 115 11.47 -6.37 1.41
CA TYR A 115 12.65 -5.88 2.12
C TYR A 115 12.31 -5.12 3.40
N VAL A 116 11.65 -3.97 3.30
CA VAL A 116 11.47 -3.05 4.44
C VAL A 116 10.52 -3.64 5.49
N GLY A 117 9.41 -4.24 5.08
CA GLY A 117 8.44 -4.87 5.97
C GLY A 117 9.01 -6.05 6.76
N PRO A 118 9.63 -7.05 6.10
CA PRO A 118 10.31 -8.16 6.78
C PRO A 118 11.38 -7.68 7.77
N LYS A 119 12.22 -6.70 7.39
CA LYS A 119 13.24 -6.13 8.28
C LYS A 119 12.64 -5.40 9.48
N THR A 120 11.58 -4.61 9.28
CA THR A 120 10.86 -3.94 10.37
C THR A 120 10.31 -4.97 11.37
N THR A 121 9.76 -6.07 10.86
CA THR A 121 9.17 -7.16 11.67
C THR A 121 10.25 -7.92 12.45
N GLU A 122 11.40 -8.20 11.84
CA GLU A 122 12.56 -8.81 12.50
C GLU A 122 13.03 -7.97 13.70
N ILE A 123 13.24 -6.66 13.48
CA ILE A 123 13.68 -5.73 14.53
C ILE A 123 12.62 -5.63 15.64
N MET A 124 11.33 -5.59 15.29
CA MET A 124 10.23 -5.58 16.26
C MET A 124 10.27 -6.81 17.18
N PHE A 125 10.46 -8.02 16.63
CA PHE A 125 10.57 -9.23 17.44
C PHE A 125 11.84 -9.25 18.29
N ALA A 126 12.96 -8.72 17.78
CA ALA A 126 14.18 -8.57 18.58
C ALA A 126 13.94 -7.64 19.79
N ARG A 127 13.21 -6.54 19.62
CA ARG A 127 12.80 -5.65 20.73
C ARG A 127 11.94 -6.38 21.75
N HIS A 128 10.90 -7.09 21.31
CA HIS A 128 10.04 -7.85 22.23
C HIS A 128 10.82 -8.92 23.02
N LYS A 129 11.76 -9.60 22.37
CA LYS A 129 12.61 -10.60 23.04
C LYS A 129 13.51 -9.96 24.09
N LEU A 130 14.12 -8.81 23.78
CA LEU A 130 15.00 -8.11 24.71
C LEU A 130 14.22 -7.54 25.90
N GLU A 131 13.04 -6.95 25.65
CA GLU A 131 12.13 -6.46 26.70
C GLU A 131 11.71 -7.59 27.66
N ALA A 132 11.41 -8.77 27.13
CA ALA A 132 11.10 -9.95 27.94
C ALA A 132 12.30 -10.45 28.77
N SER A 133 13.54 -10.33 28.28
CA SER A 133 14.74 -10.77 29.01
C SER A 133 15.22 -9.76 30.06
N GLU A 134 15.09 -8.46 29.81
CA GLU A 134 15.57 -7.41 30.71
C GLU A 134 14.52 -7.03 31.77
N GLY A 135 13.24 -7.40 31.58
CA GLY A 135 12.14 -7.01 32.47
C GLY A 135 11.87 -5.50 32.52
N SER A 136 12.60 -4.71 31.72
CA SER A 136 12.51 -3.26 31.63
C SER A 136 11.70 -2.85 30.41
N LYS A 137 10.93 -1.75 30.55
CA LYS A 137 10.13 -1.22 29.45
C LYS A 137 11.04 -0.70 28.34
N SER A 138 10.64 -0.96 27.10
CA SER A 138 11.31 -0.49 25.87
C SER A 138 11.64 1.02 25.85
N ASP A 139 10.91 1.85 26.61
CA ASP A 139 10.90 3.32 26.48
C ASP A 139 11.18 4.05 27.82
N GLY A 140 11.96 3.46 28.74
CA GLY A 140 12.24 4.00 30.09
C GLY A 140 13.57 4.75 30.24
N LYS A 141 13.76 5.47 31.37
CA LYS A 141 15.06 6.10 31.71
C LYS A 141 16.21 5.09 31.84
N ASP A 142 15.89 3.86 32.26
CA ASP A 142 16.83 2.77 32.48
C ASP A 142 16.92 1.80 31.28
N THR A 143 16.64 2.31 30.06
CA THR A 143 16.72 1.50 28.83
C THR A 143 18.16 1.15 28.50
N SER A 144 18.46 -0.13 28.27
CA SER A 144 19.79 -0.61 27.90
C SER A 144 20.26 -0.02 26.56
N ASP A 145 21.57 0.08 26.34
CA ASP A 145 22.11 0.62 25.08
C ASP A 145 21.75 -0.28 23.88
N ASN A 146 21.63 -1.58 24.10
CA ASN A 146 21.13 -2.54 23.11
C ASN A 146 19.68 -2.23 22.72
N MET A 147 18.81 -1.97 23.71
CA MET A 147 17.42 -1.60 23.45
C MET A 147 17.31 -0.23 22.74
N LYS A 148 18.13 0.76 23.12
CA LYS A 148 18.19 2.06 22.40
C LYS A 148 18.56 1.88 20.94
N SER A 149 19.54 1.02 20.64
CA SER A 149 19.94 0.69 19.26
C SER A 149 18.78 0.07 18.48
N LEU A 150 18.09 -0.92 19.05
CA LEU A 150 16.95 -1.55 18.41
C LEU A 150 15.76 -0.60 18.22
N ASN A 151 15.49 0.28 19.19
CA ASN A 151 14.45 1.31 19.07
C ASN A 151 14.75 2.28 17.91
N LYS A 152 16.01 2.71 17.78
CA LYS A 152 16.44 3.57 16.66
C LYS A 152 16.23 2.86 15.32
N GLN A 153 16.71 1.62 15.19
CA GLN A 153 16.54 0.83 13.97
C GLN A 153 15.07 0.62 13.63
N PHE A 154 14.25 0.27 14.62
CA PHE A 154 12.81 0.09 14.43
C PHE A 154 12.14 1.37 13.96
N SER A 155 12.42 2.51 14.62
CA SER A 155 11.87 3.81 14.24
C SER A 155 12.23 4.17 12.80
N THR A 156 13.48 3.97 12.40
CA THR A 156 13.93 4.22 11.03
C THR A 156 13.22 3.33 10.01
N PHE A 157 13.23 2.02 10.19
CA PHE A 157 12.60 1.08 9.24
C PHE A 157 11.08 1.24 9.19
N HIS A 158 10.43 1.47 10.33
CA HIS A 158 9.01 1.76 10.40
C HIS A 158 8.64 3.06 9.69
N ALA A 159 9.45 4.12 9.84
CA ALA A 159 9.24 5.39 9.14
C ALA A 159 9.40 5.23 7.62
N ILE A 160 10.42 4.49 7.17
CA ILE A 160 10.60 4.18 5.74
C ILE A 160 9.41 3.38 5.20
N SER A 161 8.97 2.35 5.93
CA SER A 161 7.83 1.52 5.52
C SER A 161 6.54 2.34 5.39
N SER A 162 6.27 3.17 6.39
CA SER A 162 5.13 4.09 6.43
C SER A 162 5.21 5.13 5.32
N GLY A 163 6.38 5.69 5.03
CA GLY A 163 6.61 6.64 3.95
C GLY A 163 6.38 6.04 2.57
N LEU A 164 6.89 4.82 2.32
CA LEU A 164 6.64 4.07 1.09
C LEU A 164 5.14 3.78 0.91
N ASN A 165 4.45 3.41 1.99
CA ASN A 165 3.01 3.12 1.93
C ASN A 165 2.17 4.39 1.71
N MET A 166 2.52 5.50 2.38
CA MET A 166 1.78 6.76 2.29
C MET A 166 2.05 7.48 0.97
N PHE A 167 3.31 7.81 0.70
CA PHE A 167 3.69 8.66 -0.44
C PHE A 167 3.95 7.86 -1.72
N GLY A 168 4.45 6.64 -1.60
CA GLY A 168 4.71 5.77 -2.75
C GLY A 168 3.47 5.07 -3.27
N PHE A 169 2.50 4.79 -2.40
CA PHE A 169 1.32 4.00 -2.73
C PHE A 169 -0.02 4.75 -2.54
N LEU A 170 -0.37 5.17 -1.32
CA LEU A 170 -1.69 5.72 -1.03
C LEU A 170 -1.97 7.04 -1.76
N VAL A 171 -1.06 8.00 -1.66
CA VAL A 171 -1.21 9.31 -2.32
C VAL A 171 -1.35 9.15 -3.85
N PRO A 172 -0.48 8.41 -4.56
CA PRO A 172 -0.67 8.09 -5.97
C PRO A 172 -2.01 7.39 -6.28
N SER A 173 -2.43 6.45 -5.44
CA SER A 173 -3.71 5.76 -5.62
C SER A 173 -4.91 6.71 -5.53
N ILE A 174 -4.86 7.68 -4.60
CA ILE A 174 -5.88 8.72 -4.48
C ILE A 174 -5.90 9.61 -5.73
N PHE A 175 -4.73 10.06 -6.21
CA PHE A 175 -4.66 10.86 -7.43
C PHE A 175 -5.19 10.12 -8.66
N LEU A 176 -4.90 8.83 -8.79
CA LEU A 176 -5.51 7.99 -9.83
C LEU A 176 -7.02 7.88 -9.65
N GLY A 177 -7.51 7.72 -8.41
CA GLY A 177 -8.95 7.69 -8.12
C GLY A 177 -9.66 8.98 -8.52
N LEU A 178 -9.06 10.12 -8.18
CA LEU A 178 -9.58 11.45 -8.57
C LEU A 178 -9.58 11.62 -10.09
N TRP A 179 -8.46 11.30 -10.74
CA TRP A 179 -8.34 11.39 -12.20
C TRP A 179 -9.38 10.52 -12.92
N THR A 180 -9.48 9.25 -12.51
CA THR A 180 -10.41 8.30 -13.13
C THR A 180 -11.87 8.58 -12.81
N GLY A 181 -12.16 9.22 -11.68
CA GLY A 181 -13.51 9.68 -11.34
C GLY A 181 -13.96 10.85 -12.21
N GLU A 182 -13.07 11.80 -12.49
CA GLU A 182 -13.39 13.01 -13.27
C GLU A 182 -13.38 12.74 -14.78
N TYR A 183 -12.34 12.07 -15.27
CA TYR A 183 -12.09 11.92 -16.71
C TYR A 183 -12.33 10.49 -17.21
N GLY A 184 -12.56 9.52 -16.31
CA GLY A 184 -12.52 8.10 -16.66
C GLY A 184 -11.09 7.56 -16.73
N LEU A 185 -10.98 6.27 -17.04
CA LEU A 185 -9.67 5.61 -17.20
C LEU A 185 -8.81 6.16 -18.35
N PHE A 186 -9.45 6.95 -19.23
CA PHE A 186 -8.91 7.52 -20.47
C PHE A 186 -9.61 8.84 -20.76
#